data_AF-A0A378MZ96-F1
#
_entry.id   AF-A0A378MZ96-F1
#
_cell.length_a   1.000
_cell.length_b   1.000
_cell.length_c   1.000
_cell.angle_alpha   90.00
_cell.angle_beta   90.00
_cell.angle_gamma   90.00
#
_symmetry.space_group_name_H-M   'P 1'
#
loop_
_entity.id
_entity.type
_entity.pdbx_description
1 polymer ?
#
loop_
_entity_poly.entity_id
_entity_poly.type
_entity_poly.pdbx_seq_one_letter_code
_entity_poly.pdbx_strand_id
1 'polypeptide(L)' 'MLRILTDRGSEYCGKVENHDYELYLAINDIEHSKTKVKHPQTNGICERFHKTILQEFYQVAFRKKIYTDLTTLQAI' A
#
# COMPACT_ATOMS: atom_id res chain seq x y z
N MET A 1 -13.70 -11.15 11.77
CA MET A 1 -12.44 -10.55 12.24
C MET A 1 -11.75 -9.95 11.03
N LEU A 2 -11.45 -8.65 11.07
CA LEU A 2 -10.72 -7.96 9.99
C LEU A 2 -9.23 -8.13 10.20
N ARG A 3 -8.48 -8.34 9.11
CA ARG A 3 -7.02 -8.52 9.14
C ARG A 3 -6.38 -7.79 7.98
N ILE A 4 -5.25 -7.15 8.25
CA ILE A 4 -4.40 -6.53 7.23
C ILE A 4 -3.01 -7.19 7.23
N LEU A 5 -2.44 -7.38 6.05
CA LEU A 5 -1.08 -7.87 5.85
C LEU A 5 -0.24 -6.76 5.24
N THR A 6 0.83 -6.36 5.93
CA THR A 6 1.83 -5.42 5.39
C THR A 6 3.23 -6.03 5.43
N ASP A 7 4.17 -5.35 4.81
CA ASP A 7 5.58 -5.61 5.08
C ASP A 7 6.01 -5.04 6.44
N ARG A 8 7.31 -5.02 6.70
CA ARG A 8 7.90 -4.53 7.95
C ARG A 8 8.43 -3.10 7.85
N GLY A 9 7.91 -2.31 6.89
CA GLY A 9 8.22 -0.89 6.77
C GLY A 9 7.91 -0.14 8.05
N SER A 10 8.73 0.87 8.36
CA SER A 10 8.58 1.69 9.58
C SER A 10 7.31 2.53 9.59
N GLU A 11 6.67 2.72 8.44
CA GLU A 11 5.37 3.37 8.29
C GLU A 11 4.19 2.49 8.73
N TYR A 12 4.37 1.17 8.74
CA TYR A 12 3.36 0.20 9.18
C TYR A 12 3.70 -0.37 10.55
N CYS A 13 4.98 -0.48 10.89
CA CYS A 13 5.45 -1.19 12.07
C CYS A 13 6.11 -0.25 13.09
N GLY A 14 5.48 -0.08 14.24
CA GLY A 14 6.03 0.66 15.38
C GLY A 14 5.50 0.17 16.72
N LYS A 15 5.86 0.88 17.81
CA LYS A 15 5.22 0.66 19.11
C LYS A 15 3.85 1.30 19.09
N VAL A 16 2.81 0.55 19.44
CA VAL A 16 1.40 1.00 19.40
C VAL A 16 1.20 2.36 20.08
N GLU A 17 1.83 2.57 21.23
CA GLU A 17 1.74 3.81 22.02
C GLU A 17 2.30 5.07 21.32
N ASN A 18 3.16 4.90 20.30
CA ASN A 18 3.83 5.98 19.58
C ASN A 18 3.69 5.83 18.05
N HIS A 19 2.72 5.04 17.58
CA HIS A 19 2.59 4.73 16.16
C HIS A 19 1.12 4.75 15.73
N ASP A 20 0.71 5.87 15.14
CA ASP A 20 -0.68 6.18 14.78
C ASP A 20 -1.37 5.06 13.99
N TYR A 21 -0.66 4.43 13.06
CA TYR A 21 -1.22 3.33 12.28
C TYR A 21 -1.50 2.09 13.13
N GLU A 22 -0.61 1.73 14.06
CA GLU A 22 -0.82 0.53 14.91
C GLU A 22 -1.90 0.83 15.97
N LEU A 23 -1.96 2.07 16.47
CA LEU A 23 -3.03 2.54 17.34
C LEU A 23 -4.40 2.48 16.63
N TYR A 24 -4.47 2.94 15.38
CA TYR A 24 -5.68 2.87 14.57
C TYR A 24 -6.17 1.42 14.42
N LEU A 25 -5.28 0.48 14.09
CA LEU A 25 -5.65 -0.92 13.96
C LEU A 25 -6.17 -1.50 15.29
N ALA A 26 -5.52 -1.17 16.41
CA ALA A 26 -5.94 -1.62 17.73
C ALA A 26 -7.32 -1.08 18.14
N ILE A 27 -7.59 0.22 17.89
CA ILE A 27 -8.89 0.84 18.18
C ILE A 27 -10.02 0.21 17.36
N ASN A 28 -9.73 -0.17 16.12
CA ASN A 28 -10.72 -0.74 15.20
C ASN A 28 -10.82 -2.27 15.26
N ASP A 29 -10.12 -2.93 16.19
CA ASP A 29 -10.08 -4.39 16.31
C ASP A 29 -9.67 -5.09 15.00
N ILE A 30 -8.67 -4.52 14.31
CA ILE A 30 -8.09 -5.06 13.09
C ILE A 30 -6.77 -5.74 13.41
N GLU A 31 -6.64 -7.01 13.06
CA GLU A 31 -5.41 -7.75 13.26
C GLU A 31 -4.34 -7.34 12.24
N HIS A 32 -3.14 -7.04 12.74
CA HIS A 32 -2.00 -6.70 11.90
C HIS A 32 -1.06 -7.92 11.73
N SER A 33 -1.07 -8.51 10.54
CA SER A 33 -0.10 -9.52 10.11
C SER A 33 1.05 -8.87 9.34
N LYS A 34 2.27 -9.38 9.54
CA LYS A 34 3.49 -8.83 8.93
C LYS A 34 4.18 -9.91 8.10
N THR A 35 4.69 -9.57 6.92
CA THR A 35 5.47 -10.52 6.12
C THR A 35 6.72 -10.98 6.87
N LYS A 36 7.16 -12.21 6.56
CA LYS A 36 8.44 -12.71 7.07
C LYS A 36 9.59 -11.93 6.45
N VAL A 37 10.59 -11.62 7.28
CA VAL A 37 11.84 -10.98 6.83
C VAL A 37 12.45 -11.82 5.70
N LYS A 38 12.86 -11.17 4.60
CA LYS A 38 13.44 -11.80 3.41
C LYS A 38 12.53 -12.82 2.71
N HIS A 39 11.21 -12.71 2.84
CA HIS A 39 10.26 -13.59 2.16
C HIS A 39 9.35 -12.83 1.17
N PRO A 40 9.91 -12.32 0.06
CA PRO A 40 9.19 -11.45 -0.89
C PRO A 40 7.93 -12.11 -1.48
N GLN A 41 7.90 -13.44 -1.62
CA GLN A 41 6.71 -14.10 -2.16
C GLN A 41 5.44 -13.88 -1.31
N THR A 42 5.57 -13.62 0.01
CA THR A 42 4.39 -13.34 0.86
C THR A 42 3.73 -12.01 0.54
N ASN A 43 4.47 -11.05 -0.03
CA ASN A 43 3.92 -9.80 -0.56
C ASN A 43 3.68 -9.84 -2.08
N GLY A 44 3.96 -10.98 -2.72
CA GLY A 44 4.05 -11.05 -4.18
C GLY A 44 2.73 -10.76 -4.90
N ILE A 45 1.57 -10.92 -4.25
CA ILE A 45 0.28 -10.52 -4.82
C ILE A 45 0.19 -8.98 -4.94
N CYS A 46 0.52 -8.26 -3.87
CA CYS A 46 0.51 -6.79 -3.87
C CYS A 46 1.51 -6.25 -4.90
N GLU A 47 2.72 -6.81 -4.93
CA GLU A 47 3.76 -6.43 -5.91
C GLU A 47 3.31 -6.67 -7.37
N ARG A 48 2.71 -7.83 -7.66
CA ARG A 48 2.16 -8.12 -8.99
C ARG A 48 1.00 -7.20 -9.33
N PHE A 49 0.12 -6.91 -8.38
CA PHE A 49 -1.00 -6.00 -8.58
C PHE A 49 -0.52 -4.58 -8.90
N HIS A 50 0.47 -4.06 -8.15
CA HIS A 50 1.10 -2.77 -8.46
C HIS A 50 1.73 -2.75 -9.85
N LYS A 51 2.39 -3.84 -10.25
CA LYS A 51 2.94 -3.98 -11.60
C LYS A 51 1.84 -3.94 -12.67
N THR A 52 0.73 -4.63 -12.45
CA THR A 52 -0.43 -4.59 -13.36
C THR A 52 -1.00 -3.18 -13.48
N ILE A 53 -1.24 -2.47 -12.37
CA ILE A 53 -1.71 -1.07 -12.42
C ILE A 53 -0.73 -0.20 -13.21
N LEU A 54 0.57 -0.34 -12.94
CA LEU A 54 1.59 0.43 -13.64
C LEU A 54 1.53 0.20 -15.16
N GLN A 55 1.51 -1.06 -15.58
CA GLN A 55 1.59 -1.44 -17.00
C GLN A 55 0.29 -1.16 -17.75
N GLU A 56 -0.84 -1.55 -17.19
CA GLU A 56 -2.13 -1.51 -17.87
C GLU A 56 -2.81 -0.14 -17.75
N PHE A 57 -2.58 0.58 -16.65
CA PHE A 57 -3.22 1.86 -16.40
C PHE A 57 -2.26 3.05 -16.53
N TYR A 58 -1.29 3.20 -15.62
CA TYR A 58 -0.49 4.44 -15.55
C TYR A 58 0.31 4.69 -16.83
N GLN A 59 0.97 3.67 -17.36
CA GLN A 59 1.73 3.80 -18.60
C GLN A 59 0.85 4.18 -19.81
N VAL A 60 -0.37 3.67 -19.87
CA VAL A 60 -1.32 4.01 -20.94
C VAL A 60 -1.86 5.43 -20.75
N ALA A 61 -2.30 5.77 -19.54
CA ALA A 61 -2.87 7.07 -19.21
C ALA A 61 -1.86 8.21 -19.44
N PHE A 62 -0.62 8.06 -18.97
CA PHE A 62 0.41 9.10 -19.07
C PHE A 62 1.05 9.22 -20.46
N ARG A 63 0.88 8.22 -21.34
CA ARG A 63 1.21 8.37 -22.76
C ARG A 63 0.14 9.12 -23.55
N LYS A 64 -1.13 9.01 -23.16
CA LYS A 64 -2.27 9.61 -23.88
C LYS A 64 -2.48 11.09 -23.55
N LYS A 65 -2.15 11.50 -22.34
CA LYS A 65 -2.36 12.87 -21.85
C LYS A 65 -1.17 13.30 -21.00
N ILE A 66 -0.68 14.51 -21.25
CA ILE A 66 0.26 15.19 -20.37
C ILE A 66 -0.57 15.92 -19.31
N TYR A 67 -0.30 15.61 -18.04
CA TYR A 67 -0.92 16.24 -16.89
C TYR A 67 0.02 17.32 -16.37
N THR A 68 -0.40 18.58 -16.40
CA THR A 68 0.43 19.74 -16.08
C THR A 68 0.26 20.22 -14.64
N ASP A 69 -0.76 19.72 -13.94
CA ASP A 69 -1.10 20.08 -12.58
C ASP A 69 -1.72 18.89 -11.84
N LEU A 70 -1.71 18.96 -10.51
CA LEU A 70 -2.20 17.87 -9.67
C LEU A 70 -3.71 17.66 -9.78
N THR A 71 -4.49 18.74 -9.97
CA THR A 71 -5.95 18.66 -10.07
C THR A 71 -6.36 17.85 -11.29
N THR A 72 -5.74 18.11 -12.44
CA THR A 72 -6.01 17.36 -13.67
C THR A 72 -5.53 15.91 -13.60
N LEU A 73 -4.48 15.63 -12.83
CA LEU A 73 -3.98 14.28 -12.56
C LEU A 73 -4.89 13.48 -11.61
N GLN A 74 -5.48 14.13 -10.61
CA GLN A 74 -6.33 13.48 -9.61
C GLN A 74 -7.78 13.29 -10.06
N ALA A 75 -8.20 13.99 -11.13
CA ALA A 75 -9.50 13.81 -11.76
C ALA A 75 -9.58 12.61 -12.73
N ILE A 76 -8.55 11.77 -12.78
CA ILE A 76 -8.53 10.53 -13.57
C ILE A 76 -9.45 9.48 -12.94
#